data_AF-F4WAP1-F1
#
_entry.id   AF-F4WAP1-F1
#
_cell.length_a   1.000
_cell.length_b   1.000
_cell.length_c   1.000
_cell.angle_alpha   90.00
_cell.angle_beta   90.00
_cell.angle_gamma   90.00
#
_symmetry.space_group_name_H-M   'P 1'
#
loop_
_entity.id
_entity.type
_entity.pdbx_description
1 polymer ?
#
loop_
_entity_poly.entity_id
_entity_poly.type
_entity_poly.pdbx_seq_one_letter_code
_entity_poly.pdbx_strand_id
1 'polypeptide(L)'
;HIHTYIHTYIHTYIHTYIHTYIHTYIHTYIHTYIHTYIHTYIHTYIHTYIHTYIHTYIHTYIHTYIHTYIIHTYIHTYIHTYIHTYIHTYIHTYIHTYIHTYIHTYIHTYIHTYIHTYIHTYMNLFNKVCIKLIKHQ
;
A
#
# COMPACT_ATOMS: atom_id res chain seq x y z
N HIS A 1 26.19 3.31 -92.86
CA HIS A 1 25.45 4.47 -92.31
C HIS A 1 24.11 4.08 -91.68
N ILE A 2 23.22 3.37 -92.41
CA ILE A 2 21.94 2.90 -91.87
C ILE A 2 22.13 1.86 -90.75
N HIS A 3 22.99 0.87 -90.97
CA HIS A 3 23.26 -0.18 -89.97
C HIS A 3 23.85 0.37 -88.66
N THR A 4 24.79 1.32 -88.76
CA THR A 4 25.39 1.98 -87.60
C THR A 4 24.39 2.84 -86.84
N TYR A 5 23.49 3.54 -87.53
CA TYR A 5 22.43 4.36 -86.93
C TYR A 5 21.38 3.50 -86.21
N ILE A 6 20.95 2.40 -86.83
CA ILE A 6 20.01 1.46 -86.22
C ILE A 6 20.66 0.83 -84.98
N HIS A 7 21.92 0.41 -85.07
CA HIS A 7 22.62 -0.18 -83.94
C HIS A 7 22.78 0.80 -82.78
N THR A 8 23.20 2.04 -83.03
CA THR A 8 23.34 3.04 -81.96
C THR A 8 21.99 3.44 -81.37
N TYR A 9 20.94 3.60 -82.19
CA TYR A 9 19.60 3.92 -81.70
C TYR A 9 19.02 2.79 -80.85
N ILE A 10 19.10 1.54 -81.31
CA ILE A 10 18.62 0.39 -80.55
C ILE A 10 19.44 0.23 -79.26
N HIS A 11 20.76 0.31 -79.33
CA HIS A 11 21.62 0.18 -78.16
C HIS A 11 21.34 1.28 -77.14
N THR A 12 21.28 2.54 -77.55
CA THR A 12 21.01 3.65 -76.63
C THR A 12 19.61 3.58 -76.06
N TYR A 13 18.59 3.31 -76.87
CA TYR A 13 17.21 3.23 -76.39
C TYR A 13 17.01 2.06 -75.44
N ILE A 14 17.46 0.86 -75.80
CA ILE A 14 17.33 -0.32 -74.95
C ILE A 14 18.16 -0.14 -73.68
N HIS A 15 19.42 0.29 -73.80
CA HIS A 15 20.28 0.47 -72.63
C HIS A 15 19.73 1.54 -71.69
N THR A 16 19.32 2.70 -72.21
CA THR A 16 18.77 3.76 -71.35
C THR A 16 17.45 3.35 -70.74
N TYR A 17 16.52 2.78 -71.51
CA TYR A 17 15.23 2.35 -70.99
C TYR A 17 15.36 1.25 -69.95
N ILE A 18 16.11 0.17 -70.26
CA ILE A 18 16.32 -0.93 -69.32
C ILE A 18 17.09 -0.45 -68.09
N HIS A 19 18.18 0.28 -68.27
CA HIS A 19 18.98 0.74 -67.14
C HIS A 19 18.19 1.71 -66.27
N THR A 20 17.48 2.69 -66.84
CA THR A 20 16.70 3.64 -66.04
C THR A 20 15.53 2.95 -65.38
N TYR A 21 14.77 2.12 -66.08
CA TYR A 21 13.62 1.43 -65.52
C TYR A 21 14.03 0.45 -64.41
N ILE A 22 15.00 -0.42 -64.66
CA ILE A 22 15.48 -1.38 -63.67
C ILE A 22 16.12 -0.65 -62.49
N HIS A 23 17.01 0.31 -62.74
CA HIS A 23 17.67 1.02 -61.66
C HIS A 23 16.69 1.83 -60.82
N THR A 24 15.77 2.58 -61.45
CA THR A 24 14.79 3.36 -60.69
C THR A 24 13.82 2.45 -59.96
N TYR A 25 13.26 1.42 -60.61
CA TYR A 25 12.31 0.51 -59.97
C TYR A 25 12.95 -0.26 -58.83
N ILE A 26 14.10 -0.90 -59.04
CA ILE A 26 14.79 -1.67 -58.01
C ILE A 26 15.25 -0.73 -56.88
N HIS A 27 15.90 0.39 -57.21
CA HIS A 27 16.39 1.29 -56.18
C HIS A 27 15.24 1.90 -55.38
N THR A 28 14.19 2.41 -56.03
CA THR A 28 13.06 3.01 -55.31
C THR A 28 12.30 1.96 -54.53
N TYR A 29 11.98 0.80 -55.10
CA TYR A 29 11.24 -0.24 -54.42
C TYR A 29 12.02 -0.81 -53.24
N ILE A 30 13.28 -1.22 -53.44
CA ILE A 30 14.11 -1.78 -52.37
C ILE A 30 14.37 -0.71 -51.32
N HIS A 31 14.79 0.49 -51.70
CA HIS A 31 15.10 1.53 -50.73
C HIS A 31 13.86 1.94 -49.95
N THR A 32 12.73 2.21 -50.62
CA THR A 32 11.51 2.60 -49.91
C THR A 32 10.98 1.46 -49.06
N TYR A 33 10.89 0.23 -49.57
CA TYR A 33 10.38 -0.89 -48.81
C TYR A 33 11.26 -1.22 -47.61
N ILE A 34 12.57 -1.38 -47.81
CA ILE A 34 13.51 -1.70 -46.72
C ILE A 34 13.54 -0.54 -45.73
N HIS A 35 13.72 0.70 -46.19
CA HIS A 35 13.82 1.83 -45.28
C HIS A 35 12.51 2.04 -44.52
N THR A 36 11.35 2.05 -45.19
CA THR A 36 10.09 2.27 -44.50
C THR A 36 9.76 1.10 -43.58
N TYR A 37 9.90 -0.14 -44.02
CA TYR A 37 9.58 -1.31 -43.20
C TYR A 37 10.52 -1.42 -42.00
N ILE A 38 11.83 -1.35 -42.19
CA ILE A 38 12.80 -1.45 -41.10
C ILE A 38 12.65 -0.26 -40.16
N HIS A 39 12.59 0.97 -40.69
CA HIS A 39 12.46 2.14 -39.84
C HIS A 39 11.15 2.14 -39.06
N THR A 40 10.01 1.87 -39.71
CA THR A 40 8.72 1.83 -39.01
C THR A 40 8.67 0.69 -38.03
N TYR A 41 9.11 -0.52 -38.38
CA TYR A 41 9.08 -1.67 -37.49
C TYR A 41 10.00 -1.45 -36.28
N ILE A 42 11.25 -1.08 -36.50
CA ILE A 42 12.21 -0.83 -35.41
C ILE A 42 11.73 0.33 -34.56
N HIS A 43 11.37 1.46 -35.16
CA HIS A 43 10.95 2.63 -34.40
C HIS A 43 9.67 2.34 -33.62
N THR A 44 8.64 1.76 -34.25
CA THR A 44 7.39 1.46 -33.55
C THR A 44 7.60 0.40 -32.49
N TYR A 45 8.31 -0.69 -32.78
CA TYR A 45 8.55 -1.75 -31.81
C TYR A 45 9.38 -1.26 -30.63
N ILE A 46 10.52 -0.60 -30.88
CA ILE A 46 11.38 -0.08 -29.81
C ILE A 46 10.63 1.00 -29.02
N HIS A 47 10.02 1.98 -29.70
CA HIS A 47 9.33 3.05 -29.00
C HIS A 47 8.13 2.52 -28.20
N THR A 48 7.29 1.66 -28.79
CA THR A 48 6.15 1.10 -28.06
C THR A 48 6.62 0.20 -26.93
N TYR A 49 7.57 -0.70 -27.16
CA TYR A 49 8.07 -1.59 -26.11
C TYR A 49 8.73 -0.83 -24.97
N ILE A 50 9.68 0.07 -25.26
CA ILE A 50 10.36 0.87 -24.25
C ILE A 50 9.36 1.77 -23.53
N HIS A 51 8.54 2.52 -24.25
CA HIS A 51 7.59 3.43 -23.63
C HIS A 51 6.56 2.66 -22.80
N THR A 52 5.96 1.60 -23.33
CA THR A 52 4.95 0.84 -22.57
C THR A 52 5.59 0.14 -21.39
N TYR A 53 6.72 -0.55 -21.56
CA TYR A 53 7.37 -1.26 -20.47
C TYR A 53 7.86 -0.32 -19.38
N ILE A 54 8.62 0.73 -19.74
CA ILE A 54 9.14 1.68 -18.75
C ILE A 54 7.99 2.44 -18.09
N HIS A 55 7.05 2.98 -18.86
CA HIS A 55 5.95 3.74 -18.28
C HIS A 55 5.07 2.86 -17.40
N THR A 56 4.69 1.66 -17.85
CA THR A 56 3.85 0.77 -17.03
C THR A 56 4.62 0.29 -15.81
N TYR A 57 5.88 -0.15 -15.94
CA TYR A 57 6.67 -0.62 -14.82
C TYR A 57 6.92 0.48 -13.79
N ILE A 58 7.39 1.66 -14.21
CA ILE A 58 7.65 2.79 -13.30
C ILE A 58 6.34 3.26 -12.68
N HIS A 59 5.29 3.48 -13.47
CA HIS A 59 4.02 3.97 -12.94
C HIS A 59 3.41 2.96 -11.98
N THR A 60 3.34 1.68 -12.34
CA THR A 60 2.77 0.66 -11.46
C THR A 60 3.61 0.46 -10.22
N TYR A 61 4.94 0.34 -10.34
CA TYR A 61 5.82 0.15 -9.19
C TYR A 61 5.78 1.34 -8.24
N ILE A 62 5.95 2.56 -8.74
CA ILE A 62 5.92 3.76 -7.89
C ILE A 62 4.54 3.95 -7.28
N HIS A 63 3.47 3.86 -8.08
CA HIS A 63 2.12 4.06 -7.57
C HIS A 63 1.75 2.99 -6.55
N THR A 64 2.02 1.71 -6.82
CA THR A 64 1.72 0.64 -5.86
C THR A 64 2.59 0.80 -4.62
N TYR A 65 3.91 0.93 -4.75
CA TYR A 65 4.80 1.06 -3.60
C TYR A 65 4.44 2.26 -2.72
N ILE A 66 4.27 3.45 -3.29
CA ILE A 66 3.91 4.64 -2.51
C ILE A 66 2.51 4.49 -1.91
N HIS A 67 1.52 4.11 -2.70
CA HIS A 67 0.13 4.08 -2.22
C HIS A 67 -0.13 2.95 -1.22
N THR A 68 0.34 1.73 -1.48
CA THR A 68 0.08 0.60 -0.57
C THR A 68 1.04 0.64 0.62
N TYR A 69 2.32 0.88 0.40
CA TYR A 69 3.29 0.85 1.50
C TYR A 69 3.15 2.10 2.37
N ILE A 70 3.28 3.30 1.80
CA ILE A 70 3.32 4.52 2.63
C ILE A 70 1.95 4.84 3.20
N ILE A 71 0.91 4.90 2.37
CA ILE A 71 -0.41 5.31 2.87
C ILE A 71 -1.02 4.18 3.68
N HIS A 72 -1.17 2.99 3.09
CA HIS A 72 -1.94 1.95 3.77
C HIS A 72 -1.16 1.33 4.94
N THR A 73 0.11 0.93 4.78
CA THR A 73 0.79 0.33 5.93
C THR A 73 1.14 1.39 6.96
N TYR A 74 1.81 2.49 6.61
CA TYR A 74 2.27 3.43 7.62
C TYR A 74 1.11 4.15 8.33
N ILE A 75 0.18 4.75 7.58
CA ILE A 75 -0.90 5.53 8.20
C ILE A 75 -1.87 4.60 8.92
N HIS A 76 -2.35 3.53 8.28
CA HIS A 76 -3.32 2.66 8.92
C HIS A 76 -2.71 1.95 10.12
N THR A 77 -1.52 1.34 10.00
CA THR A 77 -0.93 0.64 11.15
C THR A 77 -0.58 1.64 12.24
N TYR A 78 0.13 2.73 11.94
CA TYR A 78 0.57 3.67 12.96
C TYR A 78 -0.63 4.33 13.67
N ILE A 79 -1.59 4.86 12.92
CA ILE A 79 -2.77 5.50 13.53
C ILE A 79 -3.61 4.47 14.27
N HIS A 80 -3.92 3.33 13.65
CA HIS A 80 -4.75 2.32 14.31
C HIS A 80 -4.06 1.76 15.55
N THR A 81 -2.79 1.36 15.47
CA THR A 81 -2.09 0.83 16.64
C THR A 81 -1.92 1.92 17.69
N TYR A 82 -1.47 3.12 17.33
CA TYR A 82 -1.23 4.17 18.33
C TYR A 82 -2.53 4.60 19.00
N ILE A 83 -3.57 4.93 18.23
CA ILE A 83 -4.86 5.35 18.79
C ILE A 83 -5.52 4.21 19.55
N HIS A 84 -5.62 3.01 18.95
CA HIS A 84 -6.29 1.89 19.62
C HIS A 84 -5.53 1.49 20.89
N THR A 85 -4.21 1.31 20.83
CA THR A 85 -3.45 0.95 22.04
C THR A 85 -3.49 2.06 23.06
N TYR A 86 -3.31 3.32 22.69
CA TYR A 86 -3.27 4.42 23.65
C TYR A 86 -4.64 4.63 24.30
N ILE A 87 -5.71 4.74 23.49
CA ILE A 87 -7.06 4.92 24.02
C ILE A 87 -7.50 3.69 24.79
N HIS A 88 -7.35 2.48 24.24
CA HIS A 88 -7.77 1.28 24.94
C HIS A 88 -6.98 1.08 26.22
N THR A 89 -5.65 1.18 26.21
CA THR A 89 -4.87 1.00 27.43
C THR A 89 -5.15 2.12 28.42
N TYR A 90 -5.19 3.38 28.02
CA TYR A 90 -5.43 4.49 28.93
C TYR A 90 -6.83 4.44 29.53
N ILE A 91 -7.87 4.30 28.69
CA ILE A 91 -9.25 4.22 29.18
C ILE A 91 -9.46 2.96 30.00
N HIS A 92 -9.06 1.79 29.49
CA HIS A 92 -9.25 0.55 30.21
C HIS A 92 -8.48 0.56 31.53
N THR A 93 -7.20 0.91 31.53
CA THR A 93 -6.43 0.95 32.79
C THR A 93 -6.96 2.00 33.73
N TYR A 94 -7.22 3.23 33.28
CA TYR A 94 -7.69 4.30 34.16
C TYR A 94 -9.07 3.99 34.72
N ILE A 95 -10.04 3.62 33.88
CA ILE A 95 -11.38 3.29 34.34
C ILE A 95 -11.36 2.03 35.20
N HIS A 96 -10.72 0.95 34.74
CA HIS A 96 -10.69 -0.29 35.50
C HIS A 96 -9.98 -0.08 36.83
N THR A 97 -8.79 0.53 36.85
CA THR A 97 -8.06 0.76 38.10
C THR A 97 -8.83 1.72 38.99
N TYR A 98 -9.34 2.85 38.50
CA TYR A 98 -10.05 3.81 39.32
C TYR A 98 -11.34 3.22 39.88
N ILE A 99 -12.20 2.65 39.03
CA ILE A 99 -13.46 2.05 39.48
C ILE A 99 -13.19 0.86 40.38
N HIS A 100 -12.32 -0.07 39.99
CA HIS A 100 -12.04 -1.25 40.80
C HIS A 100 -11.41 -0.83 42.12
N THR A 101 -10.39 0.03 42.14
CA THR A 101 -9.76 0.44 43.39
C THR A 101 -10.73 1.23 44.25
N TYR A 102 -11.45 2.21 43.71
CA TYR A 102 -12.37 3.03 44.49
C TYR A 102 -13.53 2.21 45.04
N ILE A 103 -14.22 1.44 44.19
CA ILE A 103 -15.34 0.60 44.63
C ILE A 103 -14.85 -0.48 45.58
N HIS A 104 -13.80 -1.22 45.23
CA HIS A 104 -13.30 -2.29 46.09
C HIS A 104 -12.82 -1.74 47.41
N THR A 105 -11.99 -0.69 47.42
CA THR A 105 -11.50 -0.11 48.68
C THR A 105 -12.64 0.50 49.48
N TYR A 106 -13.52 1.29 48.88
CA TYR A 106 -14.62 1.92 49.60
C TYR A 106 -15.59 0.88 50.18
N ILE A 107 -16.10 -0.04 49.36
CA ILE A 107 -17.02 -1.08 49.82
C ILE A 107 -16.33 -1.99 50.82
N HIS A 108 -15.14 -2.51 50.51
CA HIS A 108 -14.45 -3.42 51.42
C HIS A 108 -14.11 -2.71 52.72
N THR A 109 -13.50 -1.54 52.70
CA THR A 109 -13.13 -0.85 53.94
C THR A 109 -14.37 -0.42 54.70
N TYR A 110 -15.36 0.21 54.09
CA TYR A 110 -16.54 0.70 54.78
C TYR A 110 -17.37 -0.44 55.36
N ILE A 111 -17.73 -1.44 54.55
CA ILE A 111 -18.53 -2.58 55.02
C ILE A 111 -17.75 -3.40 56.04
N HIS A 112 -16.50 -3.76 55.75
CA HIS A 112 -15.72 -4.59 56.66
C HIS A 112 -15.48 -3.86 57.98
N THR A 113 -15.04 -2.60 57.95
CA THR A 113 -14.78 -1.86 59.20
C THR A 113 -16.08 -1.60 59.96
N TYR A 114 -17.15 -1.17 59.30
CA TYR A 114 -18.41 -0.87 59.97
C TYR A 114 -19.03 -2.14 60.59
N ILE A 115 -19.16 -3.22 59.83
CA ILE A 115 -19.73 -4.47 60.35
C ILE A 115 -18.83 -5.05 61.45
N HIS A 116 -17.52 -5.12 61.22
CA HIS A 116 -16.59 -5.68 62.22
C HIS A 116 -16.59 -4.85 63.50
N THR A 117 -16.49 -3.52 63.41
CA THR A 117 -16.50 -2.66 64.59
C THR A 117 -17.84 -2.69 65.31
N TYR A 118 -18.96 -2.66 64.58
CA TYR A 118 -20.30 -2.69 65.17
C TYR A 118 -20.55 -4.01 65.89
N ILE A 119 -20.32 -5.15 65.24
CA ILE A 119 -20.50 -6.47 65.86
C ILE A 119 -19.57 -6.63 67.06
N HIS A 120 -18.29 -6.28 66.92
CA HIS A 120 -17.31 -6.43 68.00
C HIS A 120 -17.62 -5.53 69.19
N THR A 121 -18.02 -4.27 68.98
CA THR A 121 -18.40 -3.36 70.07
C THR A 121 -19.69 -3.80 70.74
N TYR A 122 -20.70 -4.20 69.97
CA TYR A 122 -21.99 -4.63 70.51
C TYR A 122 -21.86 -5.94 71.31
N MET A 123 -21.13 -6.93 70.78
CA MET A 123 -20.83 -8.18 71.50
C MET A 123 -20.05 -7.91 72.78
N ASN A 124 -19.04 -7.04 72.75
CA ASN A 124 -18.27 -6.69 73.95
C ASN A 124 -19.11 -5.93 74.99
N LEU A 125 -19.99 -5.04 74.55
CA LEU A 125 -20.91 -4.32 75.44
C LEU A 125 -21.90 -5.29 76.09
N PHE A 126 -22.51 -6.16 75.30
CA PHE A 126 -23.42 -7.19 75.78
C PHE A 126 -22.74 -8.11 76.80
N ASN A 127 -21.52 -8.57 76.50
CA ASN A 127 -20.78 -9.45 77.40
C ASN A 127 -20.43 -8.74 78.73
N LYS A 128 -20.02 -7.46 78.67
CA LYS A 128 -19.80 -6.64 79.88
C LYS A 128 -21.07 -6.47 80.71
N VAL A 129 -22.21 -6.23 80.06
CA VAL A 129 -23.52 -6.07 80.74
C VAL A 129 -23.95 -7.38 81.38
N CYS A 130 -23.87 -8.51 80.67
CA CYS A 130 -24.18 -9.83 81.20
C CYS A 130 -23.30 -10.19 82.40
N ILE A 131 -21.98 -9.99 82.32
CA ILE A 131 -21.07 -10.23 83.45
C ILE A 131 -21.44 -9.35 84.66
N LYS A 132 -21.80 -8.08 84.42
CA LYS A 132 -22.20 -7.16 85.48
C LYS A 132 -23.51 -7.57 86.14
N LEU A 133 -24.48 -8.06 85.37
CA LEU A 133 -25.76 -8.60 85.88
C LEU A 133 -25.54 -9.86 86.71
N ILE A 134 -24.71 -10.80 86.24
CA ILE A 134 -24.39 -12.04 86.95
C ILE A 134 -23.65 -11.76 88.27
N LYS A 135 -22.77 -10.74 88.32
CA LYS A 135 -22.05 -10.35 89.54
C LYS A 135 -22.91 -9.60 90.58
N HIS A 136 -24.06 -9.07 90.17
CA HIS A 136 -24.98 -8.33 91.06
C HIS A 136 -26.19 -9.15 91.51
N GLN A 137 -26.31 -10.40 91.08
CA GLN A 137 -27.10 -11.45 91.74
C GLN A 137 -26.22 -12.21 92.73
#